data_AF-A0A0G0M959-F1
#
_entry.id   AF-A0A0G0M959-F1
#
_cell.length_a   1.000
_cell.length_b   1.000
_cell.length_c   1.000
_cell.angle_alpha   90.00
_cell.angle_beta   90.00
_cell.angle_gamma   90.00
#
_symmetry.space_group_name_H-M   'P 1'
#
loop_
_entity.id
_entity.type
_entity.pdbx_description
1 polymer ?
#
loop_
_entity_poly.entity_id
_entity_poly.type
_entity_poly.pdbx_seq_one_letter_code
_entity_poly.pdbx_strand_id
1 'polypeptide(L)'
;MSITITLEFFLYIYLAFIVVWLIFNIVAIYHLLKYGFRNIFTFFAILFIVFCSSALLSISGNFVKQIDWSPEINLLNNSFDI
;
A
#
# COMPACT_ATOMS: atom_id res chain seq x y z
N MET A 1 -31.41 6.05 -10.52
CA MET A 1 -30.10 5.89 -11.18
C MET A 1 -29.19 5.22 -10.18
N SER A 2 -28.91 3.93 -10.34
CA SER A 2 -27.97 3.21 -9.48
C SER A 2 -26.55 3.62 -9.86
N ILE A 3 -25.74 4.01 -8.88
CA ILE A 3 -24.30 4.19 -9.04
C ILE A 3 -23.68 2.84 -8.67
N THR A 4 -23.28 2.07 -9.67
CA THR A 4 -22.51 0.83 -9.52
C THR A 4 -21.03 1.17 -9.57
N ILE A 5 -20.28 0.82 -8.53
CA ILE A 5 -18.82 0.89 -8.53
C ILE A 5 -18.31 -0.53 -8.37
N THR A 6 -17.44 -0.96 -9.28
CA THR A 6 -16.74 -2.23 -9.17
C THR A 6 -15.67 -2.12 -8.08
N LEU A 7 -15.59 -3.13 -7.19
CA LEU A 7 -14.63 -3.11 -6.09
C LEU A 7 -13.17 -3.05 -6.58
N GLU A 8 -12.91 -3.53 -7.80
CA GLU A 8 -11.65 -3.42 -8.52
C GLU A 8 -11.10 -1.99 -8.60
N PHE A 9 -11.95 -0.97 -8.63
CA PHE A 9 -11.50 0.43 -8.64
C PHE A 9 -10.61 0.75 -7.43
N PHE A 10 -10.96 0.23 -6.25
CA PHE A 10 -10.18 0.42 -5.03
C PHE A 10 -8.85 -0.33 -5.06
N LEU A 11 -8.78 -1.47 -5.78
CA LEU A 11 -7.52 -2.20 -6.00
C LEU A 11 -6.53 -1.35 -6.79
N TYR A 12 -6.99 -0.68 -7.86
CA TYR A 12 -6.12 0.20 -8.65
C TYR A 12 -5.61 1.40 -7.83
N ILE A 13 -6.45 1.98 -6.98
CA ILE A 13 -6.02 3.05 -6.05
C ILE A 13 -4.96 2.51 -5.10
N TYR A 14 -5.17 1.34 -4.50
CA TYR A 14 -4.19 0.70 -3.63
C TYR A 14 -2.85 0.47 -4.33
N LEU A 15 -2.86 -0.03 -5.57
CA LEU A 15 -1.64 -0.22 -6.37
C LEU A 15 -0.92 1.10 -6.64
N ALA A 16 -1.64 2.18 -6.95
CA ALA A 16 -1.04 3.51 -7.10
C ALA A 16 -0.37 3.98 -5.81
N PHE A 17 -0.99 3.75 -4.64
CA PHE A 17 -0.39 4.03 -3.35
C PHE A 17 0.88 3.21 -3.09
N ILE A 18 0.92 1.93 -3.47
CA ILE A 18 2.14 1.11 -3.39
C ILE A 18 3.28 1.74 -4.20
N VAL A 19 3.00 2.17 -5.44
CA VAL A 19 4.02 2.78 -6.30
C VAL A 19 4.58 4.05 -5.65
N VAL A 20 3.71 4.94 -5.17
CA VAL A 20 4.14 6.16 -4.47
C VAL A 20 4.95 5.84 -3.21
N TRP A 21 4.50 4.85 -2.43
CA TRP A 21 5.19 4.40 -1.22
C TRP A 21 6.57 3.79 -1.52
N LEU A 22 6.71 3.03 -2.61
CA LEU A 22 8.00 2.51 -3.07
C LEU A 22 8.96 3.63 -3.46
N ILE A 23 8.46 4.65 -4.19
CA ILE A 23 9.27 5.83 -4.54
C ILE A 23 9.77 6.52 -3.27
N PHE A 24 8.91 6.74 -2.27
CA PHE A 24 9.32 7.36 -1.01
C PHE A 24 10.35 6.51 -0.24
N ASN A 25 10.23 5.18 -0.27
CA ASN A 25 11.24 4.30 0.31
C ASN A 25 12.60 4.44 -0.38
N ILE A 26 12.62 4.47 -1.70
CA ILE A 26 13.86 4.66 -2.48
C ILE A 26 14.47 6.02 -2.15
N VAL A 27 13.67 7.08 -2.09
CA VAL A 27 14.13 8.44 -1.74
C VAL A 27 14.70 8.47 -0.31
N ALA A 28 14.05 7.81 0.65
CA ALA A 28 14.53 7.74 2.03
C ALA A 28 15.88 7.02 2.12
N ILE A 29 16.04 5.89 1.43
CA ILE A 29 17.30 5.14 1.36
C ILE A 29 18.38 6.00 0.69
N TYR A 30 18.07 6.63 -0.45
CA TYR A 30 18.99 7.53 -1.13
C TYR A 30 19.43 8.70 -0.22
N HIS A 31 18.49 9.29 0.52
CA HIS A 31 18.79 10.37 1.45
C HIS A 31 19.75 9.91 2.56
N LEU A 32 19.54 8.71 3.13
CA LEU A 32 20.45 8.14 4.11
C LEU A 32 21.82 7.81 3.54
N LEU A 33 21.89 7.31 2.31
CA LEU A 33 23.17 7.01 1.64
C LEU A 33 23.96 8.27 1.28
N LYS A 34 23.27 9.33 0.87
CA LYS A 34 23.90 10.57 0.41
C LYS A 34 24.22 11.55 1.54
N TYR A 35 23.28 11.75 2.46
CA TYR A 35 23.36 12.77 3.52
C TYR A 35 23.52 12.18 4.93
N GLY A 36 23.32 10.87 5.09
CA GLY A 36 23.57 10.21 6.36
C GLY A 36 25.07 10.15 6.68
N PHE A 37 25.38 10.06 7.97
CA PHE A 37 26.73 9.79 8.42
C PHE A 37 27.17 8.42 7.91
N ARG A 38 28.32 8.31 7.24
CA ARG A 38 28.83 7.01 6.74
C ARG A 38 29.42 6.19 7.88
N ASN A 39 28.58 5.80 8.83
CA ASN A 39 28.93 4.99 9.98
C ASN A 39 28.09 3.70 10.01
N ILE A 40 28.47 2.79 10.91
CA ILE A 40 27.81 1.50 11.06
C ILE A 40 26.32 1.64 11.42
N PHE A 41 25.94 2.70 12.13
CA PHE A 41 24.55 2.97 12.49
C PHE A 41 23.68 3.27 11.27
N THR A 42 24.16 4.05 10.31
CA THR A 42 23.42 4.32 9.07
C THR A 42 23.25 3.06 8.22
N PHE A 43 24.23 2.17 8.21
CA PHE A 43 24.08 0.85 7.57
C PHE A 43 22.96 0.03 8.21
N PHE A 44 22.95 -0.09 9.55
CA PHE A 44 21.87 -0.79 10.25
C PHE A 44 20.50 -0.11 10.08
N ALA A 45 20.45 1.22 10.04
CA ALA A 45 19.22 1.97 9.80
C ALA A 45 18.64 1.65 8.40
N ILE A 46 19.48 1.59 7.36
CA ILE A 46 19.05 1.21 6.01
C ILE A 46 18.51 -0.23 6.00
N LEU A 47 19.24 -1.18 6.61
CA LEU A 47 18.77 -2.56 6.71
C LEU A 47 17.43 -2.66 7.44
N PHE A 48 17.27 -1.92 8.54
CA PHE A 48 16.04 -1.90 9.32
C PHE A 48 14.87 -1.34 8.50
N ILE A 49 15.07 -0.23 7.77
CA ILE A 49 14.04 0.34 6.88
C ILE A 49 13.64 -0.66 5.81
N VAL A 50 14.60 -1.29 5.12
CA VAL A 50 14.29 -2.28 4.08
C VAL A 50 13.53 -3.47 4.66
N PHE A 51 13.93 -3.96 5.83
CA PHE A 51 13.26 -5.07 6.50
C PHE A 51 11.82 -4.72 6.90
N CYS A 52 11.63 -3.61 7.63
CA CYS A 52 10.31 -3.16 8.05
C CYS A 52 9.39 -2.87 6.87
N SER A 53 9.89 -2.20 5.83
CA SER A 53 9.11 -1.92 4.62
C SER A 53 8.71 -3.20 3.90
N SER A 54 9.62 -4.17 3.77
CA SER A 54 9.31 -5.47 3.16
C SER A 54 8.28 -6.26 3.97
N ALA A 55 8.40 -6.24 5.30
CA ALA A 55 7.44 -6.88 6.20
C ALA A 55 6.04 -6.25 6.09
N LEU A 56 5.96 -4.91 6.10
CA LEU A 56 4.70 -4.19 5.93
C LEU A 56 4.05 -4.46 4.57
N LEU A 57 4.82 -4.49 3.49
CA LEU A 57 4.31 -4.81 2.16
C LEU A 57 3.75 -6.24 2.12
N SER A 58 4.45 -7.21 2.73
CA SER A 58 4.00 -8.60 2.84
C SER A 58 2.68 -8.73 3.60
N ILE A 59 2.59 -8.09 4.78
CA ILE A 59 1.38 -8.07 5.60
C ILE A 59 0.22 -7.44 4.82
N SER A 60 0.46 -6.30 4.19
CA SER A 60 -0.53 -5.60 3.37
C SER A 60 -1.04 -6.48 2.22
N GLY A 61 -0.13 -7.18 1.52
CA GLY A 61 -0.49 -8.11 0.45
C GLY A 61 -1.35 -9.28 0.93
N ASN A 62 -1.13 -9.78 2.15
CA ASN A 62 -1.95 -10.84 2.71
C ASN A 62 -3.39 -10.39 2.99
N PHE A 63 -3.61 -9.15 3.44
CA PHE A 63 -4.95 -8.61 3.61
C PHE A 63 -5.66 -8.41 2.27
N VAL A 64 -4.97 -7.88 1.27
CA VAL A 64 -5.54 -7.61 -0.07
C VAL A 64 -5.92 -8.89 -0.81
N LYS A 65 -5.15 -9.97 -0.65
CA LYS A 65 -5.44 -11.28 -1.25
C LYS A 65 -6.69 -11.97 -0.71
N GLN A 66 -7.14 -11.62 0.50
CA GLN A 66 -8.33 -12.21 1.10
C GLN A 66 -9.63 -11.57 0.58
N ILE A 67 -9.53 -10.44 -0.10
CA ILE A 67 -10.67 -9.72 -0.65
C ILE A 67 -11.00 -10.32 -2.01
N ASP A 68 -12.26 -10.72 -2.21
CA ASP A 68 -12.79 -10.98 -3.54
C ASP A 68 -13.09 -9.64 -4.22
N TRP A 69 -12.42 -9.38 -5.34
CA TRP A 69 -12.51 -8.12 -6.08
C TRP A 69 -13.58 -8.15 -7.19
N SER A 70 -14.15 -9.33 -7.48
CA SER A 70 -15.21 -9.52 -8.47
C SER A 70 -16.58 -8.91 -8.15
N PRO A 71 -16.98 -8.66 -6.88
CA PRO A 71 -18.32 -8.15 -6.59
C PRO A 71 -18.55 -6.73 -7.10
N GLU A 72 -19.71 -6.51 -7.73
CA GLU A 72 -20.24 -5.18 -8.01
C GLU A 72 -21.01 -4.68 -6.78
N ILE A 73 -20.55 -3.57 -6.19
CA ILE A 73 -21.26 -2.97 -5.04
C ILE A 73 -22.32 -2.01 -5.59
N ASN A 74 -23.58 -2.37 -5.37
CA ASN A 74 -24.70 -1.45 -5.56
C ASN A 74 -24.76 -0.48 -4.37
N LEU A 75 -24.19 0.72 -4.52
CA LEU A 75 -24.11 1.73 -3.47
C LEU A 75 -25.47 2.36 -3.08
N LEU A 76 -26.52 2.03 -3.82
CA LEU A 76 -27.85 2.64 -3.73
C LEU A 76 -28.96 1.58 -3.77
N ASN A 77 -28.77 0.45 -3.07
CA ASN A 77 -29.91 -0.40 -2.76
C ASN A 77 -30.63 0.22 -1.56
N ASN A 78 -31.86 0.68 -1.77
CA ASN A 78 -32.70 1.33 -0.77
C ASN A 78 -33.14 0.26 0.26
N SER A 79 -32.25 -0.18 1.14
CA SER A 79 -32.52 -1.27 2.10
C SER A 79 -33.29 -0.79 3.34
N PHE A 80 -34.32 0.05 3.12
CA PHE A 80 -35.34 0.40 4.11
C PHE A 80 -36.65 -0.39 3.91
N ASP A 81 -36.62 -1.49 3.16
CA ASP A 81 -37.73 -2.44 3.10
C ASP A 81 -37.48 -3.58 4.11
N ILE A 82 -37.75 -3.28 5.39
CA ILE A 82 -38.39 -4.06 6.48
C ILE A 82 -38.34 -3.20 7.76
#